data_AF-A0A7D7LU57-F1
#
_entry.id   AF-A0A7D7LU57-F1
#
_cell.length_a   1.000
_cell.length_b   1.000
_cell.length_c   1.000
_cell.angle_alpha   90.00
_cell.angle_beta   90.00
_cell.angle_gamma   90.00
#
_symmetry.space_group_name_H-M   'P 1'
#
loop_
_entity.id
_entity.type
_entity.pdbx_description
1 polymer ?
#
loop_
_entity_poly.entity_id
_entity_poly.type
_entity_poly.pdbx_seq_one_letter_code
_entity_poly.pdbx_strand_id
1 'polypeptide(L)'
;MRILVFPEEGRSTIAEPDDLKKFHVEVHGEGGEDDLSRALGQLGRTEGAEHAWIFIEELLRASGRADDETWRAAFGQMVDYAASKGWTDADGESLRAHIVAVP
;
A
#
# COMPACT_ATOMS: atom_id res chain seq x y z
N MET A 1 7.18 0.92 -5.85
CA MET A 1 5.90 1.50 -5.43
C MET A 1 5.91 1.50 -3.94
N ARG A 2 5.83 2.68 -3.37
CA ARG A 2 5.87 2.88 -1.94
C ARG A 2 4.70 3.74 -1.55
N ILE A 3 4.05 3.40 -0.44
CA ILE A 3 3.04 4.27 0.15
C ILE A 3 3.75 5.02 1.26
N LEU A 4 4.01 6.31 1.02
CA LEU A 4 4.62 7.18 2.03
C LEU A 4 3.50 7.67 2.93
N VAL A 5 3.62 7.38 4.23
CA VAL A 5 2.63 7.77 5.22
C VAL A 5 3.27 8.76 6.20
N PHE A 6 2.54 9.84 6.49
CA PHE A 6 2.96 10.93 7.36
C PHE A 6 1.95 11.00 8.53
N PRO A 7 2.17 10.24 9.62
CA PRO A 7 1.17 10.06 10.69
C PRO A 7 0.70 11.37 11.33
N GLU A 8 1.65 12.24 11.64
CA GLU A 8 1.42 13.56 12.26
C GLU A 8 0.55 14.47 11.37
N GLU A 9 0.74 14.38 10.05
CA GLU A 9 -0.02 15.13 9.05
C GLU A 9 -1.35 14.46 8.70
N GLY A 10 -1.56 13.19 9.08
CA GLY A 10 -2.78 12.44 8.77
C GLY A 10 -2.97 12.21 7.26
N ARG A 11 -1.88 12.05 6.50
CA ARG A 11 -1.93 11.87 5.04
C ARG A 11 -0.98 10.78 4.54
N SER A 12 -1.23 10.32 3.32
CA SER A 12 -0.36 9.42 2.58
C SER A 12 -0.25 9.80 1.11
N THR A 13 0.77 9.29 0.42
CA THR A 13 0.95 9.45 -1.03
C THR A 13 1.65 8.24 -1.63
N ILE A 14 1.48 8.02 -2.93
CA ILE A 14 2.14 6.93 -3.66
C ILE A 14 3.40 7.49 -4.34
N ALA A 15 4.53 6.86 -4.05
CA ALA A 15 5.80 7.14 -4.70
C ALA A 15 6.21 5.96 -5.61
N GLU A 16 6.83 6.31 -6.74
CA GLU A 16 7.33 5.33 -7.73
C GLU A 16 6.29 4.27 -8.12
N PRO A 17 5.12 4.68 -8.66
CA PRO A 17 4.02 3.76 -8.98
C PRO A 17 4.42 2.69 -10.02
N ASP A 18 5.50 2.91 -10.77
CA ASP A 18 5.98 1.97 -11.80
C ASP A 18 6.90 0.87 -11.23
N ASP A 19 7.42 1.00 -10.00
CA ASP A 19 8.24 -0.06 -9.36
C ASP A 19 7.35 -1.10 -8.64
N LEU A 20 6.68 -1.95 -9.41
CA LEU A 20 5.78 -2.99 -8.90
C LEU A 20 6.51 -4.18 -8.23
N LYS A 21 7.83 -4.10 -8.06
CA LYS A 21 8.64 -5.16 -7.43
C LYS A 21 9.02 -4.85 -5.98
N LYS A 22 8.79 -3.62 -5.52
CA LYS A 22 9.16 -3.13 -4.19
C LYS A 22 7.98 -2.53 -3.43
N PHE A 23 6.86 -3.25 -3.39
CA PHE A 23 5.66 -2.78 -2.69
C PHE A 23 5.83 -2.82 -1.16
N HIS A 24 5.73 -1.66 -0.51
CA HIS A 24 5.73 -1.52 0.95
C HIS A 24 5.17 -0.14 1.38
N VAL A 25 4.90 -0.01 2.68
CA VAL A 25 4.55 1.24 3.35
C VAL A 25 5.81 1.81 4.01
N GLU A 26 6.11 3.08 3.76
CA GLU A 26 7.15 3.83 4.46
C GLU A 26 6.49 4.82 5.42
N VAL A 27 6.90 4.78 6.70
CA VAL A 27 6.44 5.73 7.72
C VAL A 27 7.48 6.83 7.84
N HIS A 28 7.06 8.07 7.56
CA HIS A 28 7.86 9.28 7.63
C HIS A 28 7.38 10.12 8.81
N GLY A 29 8.15 10.07 9.90
CA GLY A 29 7.81 10.72 11.18
C GLY A 29 7.41 9.73 12.26
N GLU A 30 6.91 10.26 13.38
CA GLU A 30 6.51 9.48 14.55
C GLU A 30 4.97 9.37 14.66
N GLY A 31 4.47 8.30 15.28
CA GLY A 31 3.04 8.12 15.47
C GLY A 31 2.67 6.73 15.96
N GLY A 32 1.53 6.60 16.63
CA GLY A 32 0.98 5.32 17.01
C GLY A 32 0.29 4.61 15.85
N GLU A 33 -0.18 3.39 16.11
CA GLU A 33 -0.97 2.62 15.12
C GLU A 33 -2.22 3.38 14.66
N ASP A 34 -2.89 4.10 15.56
CA ASP A 34 -4.06 4.92 15.22
C ASP A 34 -3.72 6.09 14.28
N ASP A 35 -2.59 6.77 14.51
CA ASP A 35 -2.12 7.86 13.65
C ASP A 35 -1.77 7.33 12.25
N LEU A 36 -1.11 6.17 12.21
CA LEU A 36 -0.75 5.49 10.97
C LEU A 36 -1.99 5.05 10.19
N SER A 37 -2.97 4.42 10.86
CA SER A 37 -4.24 4.02 10.25
C SER A 37 -5.02 5.23 9.74
N ARG A 38 -5.04 6.34 10.49
CA ARG A 38 -5.66 7.60 10.06
C ARG A 38 -5.00 8.15 8.79
N ALA A 39 -3.67 8.11 8.73
CA ALA A 39 -2.89 8.65 7.62
C ALA A 39 -2.96 7.76 6.35
N LEU A 40 -3.10 6.44 6.50
CA LEU A 40 -3.47 5.54 5.39
C LEU A 40 -4.85 5.88 4.83
N GLY A 41 -5.81 6.20 5.69
CA GLY A 41 -7.14 6.65 5.29
C GLY A 41 -7.86 5.62 4.41
N GLN A 42 -8.32 6.03 3.23
CA GLN A 42 -9.04 5.13 2.31
C GLN A 42 -8.14 4.09 1.63
N LEU A 43 -6.80 4.23 1.68
CA LEU A 43 -5.91 3.28 1.01
C LEU A 43 -5.83 1.94 1.74
N GLY A 44 -6.14 1.88 3.03
CA GLY A 44 -5.97 0.65 3.78
C GLY A 44 -6.09 0.81 5.29
N ARG A 45 -5.68 -0.23 6.00
CA ARG A 45 -5.68 -0.31 7.46
C ARG A 45 -4.41 -0.99 7.96
N THR A 46 -3.99 -0.65 9.17
CA THR A 46 -2.87 -1.31 9.84
C THR A 46 -3.24 -2.72 10.31
N GLU A 47 -2.24 -3.57 10.41
CA GLU A 47 -2.28 -4.88 11.05
C GLU A 47 -1.07 -4.98 11.99
N GLY A 48 -1.20 -4.36 13.18
CA GLY A 48 -0.08 -4.18 14.08
C GLY A 48 0.98 -3.22 13.53
N ALA A 49 2.20 -3.33 14.06
CA ALA A 49 3.29 -2.41 13.73
C ALA A 49 4.08 -2.79 12.46
N GLU A 50 4.00 -4.04 11.99
CA GLU A 50 4.86 -4.55 10.91
C GLU A 50 4.17 -4.64 9.55
N HIS A 51 2.84 -4.63 9.51
CA HIS A 51 2.08 -4.84 8.29
C HIS A 51 0.86 -3.93 8.17
N ALA A 52 0.44 -3.69 6.94
CA ALA A 52 -0.81 -3.03 6.60
C ALA A 52 -1.53 -3.81 5.49
N TRP A 53 -2.85 -3.80 5.54
CA TRP A 53 -3.71 -4.25 4.45
C TRP A 53 -4.06 -3.05 3.56
N ILE A 54 -3.67 -3.11 2.30
CA ILE A 54 -3.90 -2.05 1.32
C ILE A 54 -4.97 -2.49 0.33
N PHE A 55 -6.03 -1.71 0.19
CA PHE A 55 -7.14 -2.04 -0.70
C PHE A 55 -6.71 -1.89 -2.17
N ILE A 56 -6.84 -2.97 -2.94
CA ILE A 56 -6.30 -3.07 -4.30
C ILE A 56 -6.97 -2.07 -5.24
N GLU A 57 -8.29 -1.89 -5.14
CA GLU A 57 -9.03 -0.93 -5.97
C GLU A 57 -8.64 0.53 -5.66
N GLU A 58 -8.47 0.86 -4.39
CA GLU A 58 -8.08 2.22 -3.98
C GLU A 58 -6.62 2.51 -4.36
N LEU A 59 -5.73 1.52 -4.21
CA LEU A 59 -4.36 1.61 -4.68
C LEU A 59 -4.29 1.82 -6.20
N LEU A 60 -5.11 1.09 -6.97
CA LEU A 60 -5.22 1.25 -8.42
C LEU A 60 -5.64 2.68 -8.78
N ARG A 61 -6.69 3.19 -8.15
CA ARG A 61 -7.22 4.56 -8.37
C ARG A 61 -6.20 5.64 -8.01
N ALA A 62 -5.54 5.50 -6.86
CA ALA A 62 -4.61 6.49 -6.36
C ALA A 62 -3.25 6.48 -7.07
N SER A 63 -2.92 5.41 -7.80
CA SER A 63 -1.60 5.25 -8.46
C SER A 63 -1.28 6.30 -9.52
N GLY A 64 -2.29 7.00 -10.05
CA GLY A 64 -2.14 7.86 -11.24
C GLY A 64 -1.87 7.10 -12.53
N ARG A 65 -2.01 5.77 -12.53
CA ARG A 65 -1.75 4.87 -13.67
C ARG A 65 -2.97 4.04 -14.08
N ALA A 66 -4.14 4.32 -13.52
CA ALA A 66 -5.36 3.53 -13.73
C ALA A 66 -5.83 3.44 -15.20
N ASP A 67 -5.46 4.42 -16.05
CA ASP A 67 -5.80 4.44 -17.47
C ASP A 67 -4.73 3.79 -18.38
N ASP A 68 -3.58 3.40 -17.83
CA ASP A 68 -2.52 2.71 -18.59
C ASP A 68 -2.74 1.20 -18.54
N GLU A 69 -3.24 0.62 -19.64
CA GLU A 69 -3.52 -0.81 -19.75
C GLU A 69 -2.29 -1.70 -19.55
N THR A 70 -1.10 -1.25 -19.97
CA THR A 70 0.14 -2.01 -19.79
C THR A 70 0.53 -2.05 -18.32
N TRP A 71 0.43 -0.90 -17.65
CA TRP A 71 0.67 -0.82 -16.23
C TRP A 71 -0.36 -1.62 -15.42
N ARG A 72 -1.65 -1.56 -15.78
CA ARG A 72 -2.71 -2.37 -15.12
C ARG A 72 -2.45 -3.86 -15.22
N ALA A 73 -2.00 -4.34 -16.39
CA ALA A 73 -1.65 -5.75 -16.57
C ALA A 73 -0.44 -6.15 -15.70
N ALA A 74 0.57 -5.28 -15.56
CA ALA A 74 1.72 -5.52 -14.69
C ALA A 74 1.33 -5.46 -13.19
N PHE A 75 0.42 -4.55 -12.81
CA PHE A 75 -0.13 -4.45 -11.47
C PHE A 75 -0.92 -5.72 -11.10
N GLY A 76 -1.73 -6.24 -12.02
CA GLY A 76 -2.40 -7.54 -11.86
C GLY A 76 -1.42 -8.67 -11.57
N GLN A 77 -0.30 -8.75 -12.31
CA GLN A 77 0.76 -9.75 -12.04
C GLN A 77 1.40 -9.60 -10.66
N MET A 78 1.56 -8.37 -10.15
CA MET A 78 2.04 -8.12 -8.79
C MET A 78 1.05 -8.67 -7.75
N VAL A 79 -0.26 -8.44 -7.96
CA VAL A 79 -1.33 -8.96 -7.08
C VAL A 79 -1.39 -10.49 -7.14
N ASP A 80 -1.35 -11.08 -8.33
CA ASP A 80 -1.34 -12.55 -8.51
C ASP A 80 -0.13 -13.20 -7.82
N TYR A 81 1.04 -12.57 -7.94
CA TYR A 81 2.24 -13.01 -7.24
C TYR A 81 2.05 -12.98 -5.73
N ALA A 82 1.51 -11.89 -5.17
CA ALA A 82 1.23 -11.78 -3.75
C ALA A 82 0.19 -12.80 -3.26
N ALA A 83 -0.88 -13.03 -4.03
CA ALA A 83 -1.86 -14.07 -3.75
C ALA A 83 -1.21 -15.46 -3.70
N SER A 84 -0.29 -15.76 -4.63
CA SER A 84 0.48 -17.02 -4.63
C SER A 84 1.35 -17.23 -3.38
N LYS A 85 1.64 -16.14 -2.64
CA LYS A 85 2.37 -16.16 -1.37
C LYS A 85 1.47 -16.12 -0.14
N GLY A 86 0.15 -16.04 -0.33
CA GLY A 86 -0.80 -15.83 0.76
C GLY A 86 -0.73 -14.41 1.36
N TRP A 87 -0.32 -13.42 0.57
CA TRP A 87 -0.23 -12.02 0.98
C TRP A 87 -1.44 -11.18 0.54
N THR A 88 -2.52 -11.84 0.16
CA THR A 88 -3.83 -11.20 0.00
C THR A 88 -4.75 -11.66 1.12
N ASP A 89 -5.78 -10.87 1.42
CA ASP A 89 -6.85 -11.32 2.32
C ASP A 89 -7.68 -12.45 1.70
N ALA A 90 -8.64 -12.97 2.47
CA ALA A 90 -9.45 -14.12 2.06
C ALA A 90 -10.32 -13.84 0.81
N ASP A 91 -10.77 -12.59 0.66
CA ASP A 91 -11.61 -12.15 -0.44
C ASP A 91 -10.78 -11.69 -1.66
N GLY A 92 -9.47 -11.52 -1.50
CA GLY A 92 -8.56 -11.06 -2.56
C GLY A 92 -8.69 -9.57 -2.86
N GLU A 93 -9.24 -8.78 -1.95
CA GLU A 93 -9.51 -7.34 -2.09
C GLU A 93 -8.37 -6.49 -1.53
N SER A 94 -7.58 -7.05 -0.61
CA SER A 94 -6.47 -6.35 0.05
C SER A 94 -5.14 -7.03 -0.17
N LEU A 95 -4.08 -6.23 -0.33
CA LEU A 95 -2.70 -6.65 -0.43
C LEU A 95 -1.95 -6.34 0.88
N ARG A 96 -1.24 -7.32 1.44
CA ARG A 96 -0.42 -7.13 2.64
C ARG A 96 0.88 -6.43 2.27
N ALA A 97 1.14 -5.29 2.89
CA ALA A 97 2.37 -4.52 2.76
C ALA A 97 3.17 -4.61 4.06
N HIS A 98 4.50 -4.71 3.94
CA HIS A 98 5.38 -4.47 5.08
C HIS A 98 5.43 -2.98 5.40
N ILE A 99 5.49 -2.65 6.69
CA ILE A 99 5.71 -1.30 7.20
C ILE A 99 7.20 -1.14 7.51
N VAL A 100 7.79 -0.06 7.01
CA VAL A 100 9.19 0.29 7.24
C VAL A 100 9.24 1.72 7.77
N ALA A 101 9.89 1.92 8.92
CA ALA A 101 10.18 3.26 9.41
C ALA A 101 11.36 3.86 8.64
N VAL A 102 11.21 5.10 8.18
CA VAL A 102 12.29 5.88 7.56
C VAL A 102 12.81 6.86 8.61
N PRO A 103 14.13 6.80 8.95
CA PRO A 103 14.73 7.67 9.96
C PRO A 103 14.86 9.14 9.50
#